data_AF-A0AAU6U3E9-F1
#
_entry.id   AF-A0AAU6U3E9-F1
#
_cell.length_a   1.000
_cell.length_b   1.000
_cell.length_c   1.000
_cell.angle_alpha   90.00
_cell.angle_beta   90.00
_cell.angle_gamma   90.00
#
_symmetry.space_group_name_H-M   'P 1'
#
loop_
_entity.id
_entity.type
_entity.pdbx_description
1 polymer ?
#
loop_
_entity_poly.entity_id
_entity_poly.type
_entity_poly.pdbx_seq_one_letter_code
_entity_poly.pdbx_strand_id
1 'polypeptide(L)'
;MSKFVPCYLIGGLIAISWAALPAHGPWDQWDLAVFHLVNGWLGQSSLWADVVAVTNNRLFDLVVLGCMGLILAMCFFRSEDGDRRRLVAMGIVMLLGALVINQFGHLLPVSRPSPTLTVADALRVTQLSTIPTKDSSSDSFPGDHALFLMIFAGFALRYLPRWAGVLAILMVPLFSAPRILSGAHWLTDVYVGALGLTLLCLPLLLLTGLSDALIGWLASRLPLGPRRRSTGHPSD
;
A
#
# COMPACT_ATOMS: atom_id res chain seq x y z
N MET A 1 -12.63 -8.91 20.43
CA MET A 1 -11.94 -10.07 19.82
C MET A 1 -12.55 -10.50 18.47
N SER A 2 -13.87 -10.45 18.26
CA SER A 2 -14.51 -10.89 17.00
C SER A 2 -14.05 -10.17 15.71
N LYS A 3 -13.67 -8.87 15.76
CA LYS A 3 -13.27 -8.09 14.56
C LYS A 3 -11.92 -8.50 13.95
N PHE A 4 -11.08 -9.20 14.70
CA PHE A 4 -9.74 -9.63 14.25
C PHE A 4 -9.77 -10.93 13.46
N VAL A 5 -10.70 -11.82 13.85
CA VAL A 5 -10.79 -13.19 13.34
C VAL A 5 -10.94 -13.21 11.81
N PRO A 6 -11.79 -12.38 11.18
CA PRO A 6 -11.89 -12.36 9.72
C PRO A 6 -10.58 -11.94 9.04
N CYS A 7 -9.87 -10.93 9.55
CA CYS A 7 -8.63 -10.45 8.94
C CYS A 7 -7.53 -11.52 9.01
N TYR A 8 -7.36 -12.18 10.15
CA TYR A 8 -6.36 -13.24 10.30
C TYR A 8 -6.75 -14.52 9.58
N LEU A 9 -8.03 -14.88 9.55
CA LEU A 9 -8.50 -16.02 8.76
C LEU A 9 -8.28 -15.77 7.27
N ILE A 10 -8.64 -14.59 6.75
CA ILE A 10 -8.46 -14.27 5.33
C ILE A 10 -6.97 -14.17 4.99
N GLY A 11 -6.19 -13.39 5.76
CA GLY A 11 -4.75 -13.24 5.53
C GLY A 11 -3.99 -14.57 5.67
N GLY A 12 -4.33 -15.37 6.68
CA GLY A 12 -3.77 -16.70 6.89
C GLY A 12 -4.17 -17.68 5.80
N LEU A 13 -5.44 -17.68 5.36
CA LEU A 13 -5.92 -18.55 4.29
C LEU A 13 -5.28 -18.18 2.93
N ILE A 14 -5.09 -16.89 2.65
CA ILE A 14 -4.34 -16.42 1.48
C ILE A 14 -2.89 -16.92 1.55
N ALA A 15 -2.19 -16.68 2.66
CA ALA A 15 -0.79 -17.09 2.82
C ALA A 15 -0.60 -18.62 2.76
N ILE A 16 -1.46 -19.38 3.45
CA ILE A 16 -1.44 -20.85 3.45
C ILE A 16 -1.80 -21.40 2.08
N SER A 17 -2.82 -20.83 1.40
CA SER A 17 -3.20 -21.28 0.07
C SER A 17 -2.07 -21.13 -0.94
N TRP A 18 -1.21 -20.13 -0.78
CA TRP A 18 -0.08 -19.89 -1.65
C TRP A 18 1.17 -20.68 -1.26
N ALA A 19 1.45 -20.83 0.05
CA ALA A 19 2.65 -21.49 0.55
C ALA A 19 2.53 -23.02 0.66
N ALA A 20 1.33 -23.55 0.92
CA ALA A 20 1.13 -24.98 1.18
C ALA A 20 0.92 -25.82 -0.09
N LEU A 21 0.62 -25.18 -1.23
CA LEU A 21 0.40 -25.88 -2.50
C LEU A 21 1.73 -26.09 -3.25
N PRO A 22 1.99 -27.30 -3.79
CA PRO A 22 3.12 -27.53 -4.68
C PRO A 22 3.11 -26.54 -5.86
N ALA A 23 4.25 -25.92 -6.16
CA ALA A 23 4.39 -24.88 -7.19
C ALA A 23 3.40 -23.70 -7.05
N HIS A 24 3.00 -23.34 -5.82
CA HIS A 24 2.01 -22.30 -5.53
C HIS A 24 0.59 -22.59 -6.08
N GLY A 25 0.33 -23.80 -6.60
CA GLY A 25 -0.99 -24.23 -7.04
C GLY A 25 -1.59 -23.38 -8.17
N PRO A 26 -2.89 -23.01 -8.11
CA PRO A 26 -3.55 -22.24 -9.18
C PRO A 26 -3.05 -20.79 -9.26
N TRP A 27 -2.38 -20.29 -8.22
CA TRP A 27 -1.83 -18.93 -8.19
C TRP A 27 -0.78 -18.72 -9.28
N ASP A 28 0.10 -19.70 -9.52
CA ASP A 28 1.12 -19.61 -10.56
C ASP A 28 0.50 -19.61 -11.97
N GLN A 29 -0.56 -20.40 -12.18
CA GLN A 29 -1.30 -20.40 -13.45
C GLN A 29 -2.00 -19.06 -13.71
N TRP A 30 -2.58 -18.45 -12.68
CA TRP A 30 -3.23 -17.14 -12.80
C TRP A 30 -2.21 -16.03 -13.01
N ASP A 31 -1.09 -16.06 -12.29
CA ASP A 31 0.05 -15.17 -12.49
C ASP A 31 0.53 -15.21 -13.94
N LEU A 32 0.76 -16.40 -14.49
CA LEU A 32 1.22 -16.57 -15.87
C LEU A 32 0.17 -16.10 -16.89
N ALA A 33 -1.10 -16.44 -16.68
CA ALA A 33 -2.19 -16.06 -17.57
C ALA A 33 -2.39 -14.53 -17.61
N VAL A 34 -2.36 -13.88 -16.44
CA VAL A 34 -2.44 -12.41 -16.34
C VAL A 34 -1.23 -11.77 -16.99
N PHE A 35 -0.03 -12.29 -16.74
CA PHE A 35 1.19 -11.80 -17.37
C PHE A 35 1.12 -11.90 -18.89
N HIS A 36 0.77 -13.06 -19.46
CA HIS A 36 0.66 -13.22 -20.91
C HIS A 36 -0.42 -12.35 -21.54
N LEU A 37 -1.56 -12.16 -20.87
CA LEU A 37 -2.63 -11.29 -21.36
C LEU A 37 -2.15 -9.83 -21.46
N VAL A 38 -1.57 -9.33 -20.37
CA VAL A 38 -1.08 -7.96 -20.27
C VAL A 38 0.11 -7.73 -21.20
N ASN A 39 1.04 -8.67 -21.24
CA ASN A 39 2.21 -8.64 -22.14
C ASN A 39 1.79 -8.70 -23.61
N GLY A 40 0.72 -9.43 -23.93
CA GLY A 40 0.09 -9.42 -25.25
C GLY A 40 -0.49 -8.05 -25.62
N TRP A 41 -1.09 -7.32 -24.66
CA TRP A 41 -1.58 -5.95 -24.90
C TRP A 41 -0.44 -4.95 -25.11
N LEU A 42 0.68 -5.11 -24.41
CA LEU A 42 1.90 -4.33 -24.60
C LEU A 42 2.44 -4.45 -26.04
N GLY A 43 2.40 -5.66 -26.62
CA GLY A 43 2.84 -5.90 -27.99
C GLY A 43 1.91 -5.39 -29.09
N GLN A 44 0.65 -5.03 -28.76
CA GLN A 44 -0.36 -4.62 -29.74
C GLN A 44 -0.43 -3.11 -29.97
N SER A 45 0.06 -2.29 -29.03
CA SER A 45 -0.05 -0.82 -29.13
C SER A 45 1.11 -0.12 -28.42
N SER A 46 1.87 0.68 -29.18
CA SER A 46 2.92 1.54 -28.64
C SER A 46 2.38 2.59 -27.66
N LEU A 47 1.18 3.13 -27.92
CA LEU A 47 0.51 4.07 -27.02
C LEU A 47 0.18 3.41 -25.67
N TRP A 48 -0.23 2.15 -25.69
CA TRP A 48 -0.48 1.41 -24.45
C TRP A 48 0.81 1.16 -23.68
N ALA A 49 1.88 0.79 -24.38
CA ALA A 49 3.20 0.65 -23.78
C ALA A 49 3.71 1.94 -23.13
N ASP A 50 3.50 3.09 -23.78
CA ASP A 50 3.88 4.39 -23.22
C ASP A 50 3.04 4.77 -21.98
N VAL A 51 1.73 4.51 -21.99
CA VAL A 51 0.87 4.74 -20.81
C VAL A 51 1.31 3.87 -19.63
N VAL A 52 1.59 2.60 -19.88
CA VAL A 52 2.09 1.67 -18.86
C VAL A 52 3.48 2.10 -18.37
N ALA A 53 4.35 2.56 -19.26
CA ALA A 53 5.68 3.06 -18.91
C ALA A 53 5.61 4.33 -18.05
N VAL A 54 4.76 5.30 -18.40
CA VAL A 54 4.56 6.54 -17.64
C VAL A 54 3.98 6.23 -16.26
N THR A 55 2.98 5.36 -16.18
CA THR A 55 2.33 5.00 -14.91
C THR A 55 3.19 4.07 -14.03
N ASN A 56 4.15 3.35 -14.60
CA ASN A 56 5.15 2.55 -13.87
C ASN A 56 6.42 3.34 -13.50
N ASN A 57 6.53 4.62 -13.90
CA ASN A 57 7.71 5.42 -13.62
C ASN A 57 7.85 5.72 -12.12
N ARG A 58 9.08 5.77 -11.59
CA ARG A 58 9.35 6.18 -10.19
C ARG A 58 8.83 7.58 -9.87
N LEU A 59 8.76 8.47 -10.85
CA LEU A 59 8.15 9.79 -10.68
C LEU A 59 6.64 9.71 -10.41
N PHE A 60 5.97 8.66 -10.87
CA PHE A 60 4.56 8.44 -10.58
C PHE A 60 4.33 8.12 -9.09
N ASP A 61 5.32 7.54 -8.41
CA ASP A 61 5.27 7.32 -6.96
C ASP A 61 5.14 8.67 -6.19
N LEU A 62 5.66 9.78 -6.74
CA LEU A 62 5.46 11.12 -6.18
C LEU A 62 4.03 11.61 -6.34
N VAL A 63 3.34 11.22 -7.42
CA VAL A 63 1.92 11.52 -7.63
C VAL A 63 1.09 10.79 -6.58
N VAL A 64 1.39 9.51 -6.34
CA VAL A 64 0.73 8.72 -5.30
C VAL A 64 0.92 9.35 -3.92
N LEU A 65 2.17 9.69 -3.58
CA LEU A 65 2.49 10.39 -2.33
C LEU A 65 1.78 11.75 -2.23
N GLY A 66 1.70 12.48 -3.34
CA GLY A 66 0.97 13.73 -3.45
C GLY A 66 -0.53 13.57 -3.17
N CYS A 67 -1.16 12.53 -3.72
CA CYS A 67 -2.57 12.23 -3.45
C CYS A 67 -2.81 11.85 -1.98
N MET A 68 -1.95 11.00 -1.39
CA MET A 68 -2.03 10.66 0.03
C MET A 68 -1.84 11.89 0.92
N GLY A 69 -0.84 12.72 0.60
CA GLY A 69 -0.56 13.98 1.27
C GLY A 69 -1.72 14.98 1.15
N LEU A 70 -2.37 15.05 -0.01
CA LEU A 70 -3.53 15.91 -0.24
C LEU A 70 -4.73 15.47 0.62
N ILE A 71 -4.99 14.17 0.73
CA ILE A 71 -6.04 13.65 1.64
C ILE A 71 -5.75 14.06 3.09
N LEU A 72 -4.51 13.87 3.54
CA LEU A 72 -4.09 14.26 4.89
C LEU A 72 -4.16 15.77 5.10
N ALA A 73 -3.74 16.57 4.11
CA ALA A 73 -3.78 18.03 4.16
C ALA A 73 -5.23 18.55 4.20
N MET A 74 -6.12 18.02 3.35
CA MET A 74 -7.55 18.35 3.38
C MET A 74 -8.16 18.04 4.74
N CYS A 75 -7.80 16.91 5.36
CA CYS A 75 -8.22 16.59 6.71
C CYS A 75 -7.63 17.57 7.73
N PHE A 76 -6.34 17.88 7.65
CA PHE A 76 -5.64 18.79 8.55
C PHE A 76 -6.22 20.22 8.54
N PHE A 77 -6.50 20.76 7.35
CA PHE A 77 -7.10 22.09 7.21
C PHE A 77 -8.54 22.15 7.72
N ARG A 78 -9.28 21.04 7.66
CA ARG A 78 -10.65 20.93 8.17
C ARG A 78 -10.74 20.59 9.66
N SER A 79 -9.63 20.19 10.29
CA SER A 79 -9.58 19.80 11.71
C SER A 79 -9.31 20.99 12.63
N GLU A 80 -9.81 20.90 13.87
CA GLU A 80 -9.45 21.80 14.97
C GLU A 80 -8.05 21.50 15.53
N ASP A 81 -7.45 22.41 16.31
CA ASP A 81 -6.06 22.28 16.78
C ASP A 81 -5.79 21.01 17.62
N GLY A 82 -6.80 20.54 18.37
CA GLY A 82 -6.73 19.26 19.10
C GLY A 82 -6.59 18.05 18.16
N ASP A 83 -7.36 18.06 17.07
CA ASP A 83 -7.41 16.98 16.08
C ASP A 83 -6.24 17.05 15.09
N ARG A 84 -5.71 18.24 14.80
CA ARG A 84 -4.50 18.43 13.98
C ARG A 84 -3.30 17.72 14.58
N ARG A 85 -3.09 17.82 15.90
CA ARG A 85 -2.03 17.08 16.61
C ARG A 85 -2.18 15.58 16.48
N ARG A 86 -3.41 15.09 16.62
CA ARG A 86 -3.71 13.66 16.47
C ARG A 86 -3.48 13.19 15.03
N LEU A 87 -3.82 14.01 14.03
CA LEU A 87 -3.58 13.71 12.63
C LEU A 87 -2.09 13.61 12.30
N VAL A 88 -1.28 14.56 12.79
CA VAL A 88 0.19 14.51 12.60
C VAL A 88 0.79 13.30 13.33
N ALA A 89 0.39 13.05 14.58
CA ALA A 89 0.82 11.88 15.33
C ALA A 89 0.42 10.56 14.65
N MET A 90 -0.80 10.50 14.09
CA MET A 90 -1.28 9.37 13.30
C MET A 90 -0.42 9.15 12.05
N GLY A 91 -0.10 10.22 11.31
CA GLY A 91 0.80 10.12 10.16
C GLY A 91 2.17 9.56 10.53
N ILE A 92 2.76 9.98 11.65
CA ILE A 92 4.04 9.46 12.15
C ILE A 92 3.93 7.98 12.53
N VAL A 93 2.90 7.60 13.31
CA VAL A 93 2.67 6.21 13.72
C VAL A 93 2.43 5.31 12.50
N MET A 94 1.72 5.82 11.49
CA MET A 94 1.51 5.13 10.22
C MET A 94 2.82 4.90 9.48
N LEU A 95 3.69 5.91 9.35
CA LEU A 95 4.98 5.77 8.68
C LEU A 95 5.91 4.79 9.41
N LEU A 96 5.96 4.85 10.74
CA LEU A 96 6.71 3.90 11.55
C LEU A 96 6.16 2.47 11.42
N GLY A 97 4.84 2.32 11.48
CA GLY A 97 4.17 1.03 11.28
C GLY A 97 4.45 0.46 9.90
N ALA A 98 4.40 1.31 8.86
CA ALA A 98 4.71 0.90 7.49
C ALA A 98 6.17 0.46 7.34
N LEU A 99 7.12 1.19 7.94
CA LEU A 99 8.52 0.78 7.95
C LEU A 99 8.71 -0.58 8.64
N VAL A 100 8.14 -0.76 9.84
CA VAL A 100 8.28 -2.02 10.59
C VAL A 100 7.65 -3.19 9.84
N ILE A 101 6.44 -3.02 9.29
CA ILE A 101 5.75 -4.06 8.53
C ILE A 101 6.54 -4.37 7.24
N ASN A 102 7.06 -3.37 6.54
CA ASN A 102 7.86 -3.58 5.34
C ASN A 102 9.13 -4.37 5.63
N GLN A 103 9.86 -3.98 6.69
CA GLN A 103 11.04 -4.73 7.13
C GLN A 103 10.69 -6.16 7.52
N PHE A 104 9.55 -6.38 8.20
CA PHE A 104 9.09 -7.73 8.53
C PHE A 104 8.76 -8.54 7.27
N GLY A 105 8.21 -7.91 6.23
CA GLY A 105 8.00 -8.53 4.92
C GLY A 105 9.29 -9.03 4.28
N HIS A 106 10.35 -8.21 4.27
CA HIS A 106 11.66 -8.60 3.73
C HIS A 106 12.42 -9.62 4.59
N LEU A 107 12.02 -9.83 5.86
CA LEU A 107 12.56 -10.91 6.68
C LEU A 107 11.97 -12.28 6.33
N LEU A 108 10.87 -12.32 5.55
CA LEU A 108 10.36 -13.58 5.03
C LEU A 108 11.34 -14.11 3.98
N PRO A 109 11.80 -15.37 4.07
CA PRO A 109 12.75 -15.97 3.13
C PRO A 109 12.06 -16.35 1.80
N VAL A 110 11.39 -15.39 1.19
CA VAL A 110 10.65 -15.54 -0.07
C VAL A 110 11.21 -14.53 -1.07
N SER A 111 12.29 -14.91 -1.75
CA SER A 111 12.82 -14.13 -2.87
C SER A 111 12.18 -14.64 -4.16
N ARG A 112 11.16 -13.94 -4.66
CA ARG A 112 10.56 -14.24 -5.96
C ARG A 112 11.03 -13.23 -7.01
N PRO A 113 11.83 -13.64 -8.00
CA PRO A 113 12.23 -12.75 -9.09
C PRO A 113 11.03 -12.35 -9.96
N SER A 114 11.07 -11.13 -10.50
CA SER A 114 9.99 -10.56 -11.30
C SER A 114 9.65 -11.41 -12.55
N PRO A 115 8.42 -11.29 -13.10
CA PRO A 115 7.99 -12.03 -14.29
C PRO A 115 8.92 -11.85 -15.50
N THR A 116 9.41 -10.63 -15.69
CA THR A 116 10.38 -10.22 -16.73
C THR A 116 11.78 -10.83 -16.60
N LEU A 117 12.08 -11.54 -15.50
CA LEU A 117 13.34 -12.25 -15.27
C LEU A 117 13.18 -13.78 -15.34
N THR A 118 11.95 -14.29 -15.29
CA THR A 118 11.65 -15.72 -15.12
C THR A 118 11.00 -16.34 -16.35
N VAL A 119 10.29 -15.56 -17.17
CA VAL A 119 9.66 -16.02 -18.41
C VAL A 119 10.59 -15.75 -19.60
N ALA A 120 10.96 -16.82 -20.32
CA ALA A 120 11.64 -16.70 -21.62
C ALA A 120 10.71 -16.00 -22.63
N ASP A 121 11.24 -15.05 -23.41
CA ASP A 121 10.52 -14.19 -24.38
C ASP A 121 9.60 -13.10 -23.79
N ALA A 122 9.76 -12.74 -22.51
CA ALA A 122 9.07 -11.59 -21.93
C ALA A 122 9.48 -10.28 -22.62
N LEU A 123 8.51 -9.51 -23.13
CA LEU A 123 8.76 -8.18 -23.68
C LEU A 123 9.10 -7.24 -22.52
N ARG A 124 10.29 -6.65 -22.57
CA ARG A 124 10.73 -5.69 -21.56
C ARG A 124 10.32 -4.29 -21.96
N VAL A 125 9.68 -3.57 -21.06
CA VAL A 125 9.28 -2.17 -21.29
C VAL A 125 10.51 -1.29 -21.57
N THR A 126 11.69 -1.59 -20.99
CA THR A 126 12.95 -0.90 -21.34
C THR A 126 13.47 -1.19 -22.75
N GLN A 127 13.06 -2.27 -23.40
CA GLN A 127 13.42 -2.54 -24.79
C GLN A 127 12.44 -1.87 -25.77
N LEU A 128 11.26 -1.47 -25.31
CA LEU A 128 10.19 -0.92 -26.15
C LEU A 128 10.01 0.60 -26.00
N SER A 129 10.48 1.23 -24.92
CA SER A 129 10.35 2.66 -24.69
C SER A 129 11.67 3.27 -24.20
N THR A 130 12.06 4.43 -24.75
CA THR A 130 13.25 5.20 -24.33
C THR A 130 13.11 5.85 -22.95
N ILE A 131 11.96 5.68 -22.29
CA ILE A 131 11.70 6.21 -20.95
C ILE A 131 12.24 5.22 -19.91
N PRO A 132 13.19 5.63 -19.03
CA PRO A 132 13.73 4.75 -18.00
C PRO A 132 12.61 4.33 -17.05
N THR A 133 12.26 3.06 -17.09
CA THR A 133 11.20 2.44 -16.28
C THR A 133 11.78 1.25 -15.52
N LYS A 134 11.28 1.02 -14.29
CA LYS A 134 11.73 -0.11 -13.46
C LYS A 134 10.96 -1.34 -13.90
N ASP A 135 11.55 -2.12 -14.79
CA ASP A 135 10.95 -3.31 -15.43
C ASP A 135 11.64 -4.62 -15.04
N SER A 136 12.57 -4.55 -14.08
CA SER A 136 13.13 -5.69 -13.37
C SER A 136 13.36 -5.34 -11.90
N SER A 137 12.93 -6.22 -10.99
CA SER A 137 13.32 -6.20 -9.58
C SER A 137 13.77 -7.60 -9.21
N SER A 138 14.97 -7.72 -8.63
CA SER A 138 15.48 -8.99 -8.07
C SER A 138 14.77 -9.39 -6.78
N ASP A 139 13.98 -8.47 -6.21
CA ASP A 139 13.20 -8.65 -4.99
C ASP A 139 11.85 -7.93 -5.19
N SER A 140 10.86 -8.65 -5.73
CA SER A 140 9.51 -8.12 -6.03
C SER A 140 8.51 -8.37 -4.90
N PHE A 141 8.93 -9.08 -3.87
CA PHE A 141 8.09 -9.56 -2.78
C PHE A 141 8.58 -9.00 -1.43
N PRO A 142 7.74 -8.28 -0.67
CA PRO A 142 6.38 -7.86 -0.99
C PRO A 142 6.35 -6.70 -2.01
N GLY A 143 5.19 -6.46 -2.65
CA GLY A 143 5.00 -5.26 -3.46
C GLY A 143 5.00 -4.00 -2.58
N ASP A 144 6.18 -3.43 -2.29
CA ASP A 144 6.39 -2.30 -1.37
C ASP A 144 5.35 -1.20 -1.58
N HIS A 145 5.12 -0.82 -2.83
CA HIS A 145 4.20 0.25 -3.19
C HIS A 145 2.74 -0.06 -2.82
N ALA A 146 2.30 -1.30 -3.07
CA ALA A 146 0.98 -1.75 -2.68
C ALA A 146 0.85 -1.87 -1.15
N LEU A 147 1.90 -2.31 -0.47
CA LEU A 147 1.94 -2.41 0.99
C LEU A 147 1.74 -1.03 1.64
N PHE A 148 2.47 0.00 1.21
CA PHE A 148 2.30 1.36 1.73
C PHE A 148 0.88 1.90 1.49
N LEU A 149 0.30 1.67 0.31
CA LEU A 149 -1.07 2.07 -0.02
C LEU A 149 -2.12 1.35 0.85
N MET A 150 -1.95 0.05 1.09
CA MET A 150 -2.87 -0.74 1.92
C MET A 150 -2.78 -0.35 3.39
N ILE A 151 -1.58 -0.06 3.90
CA ILE A 151 -1.39 0.46 5.25
C ILE A 151 -2.03 1.84 5.40
N PHE A 152 -1.81 2.74 4.43
CA PHE A 152 -2.48 4.04 4.40
C PHE A 152 -4.00 3.90 4.39
N ALA A 153 -4.55 3.02 3.56
CA ALA A 153 -5.99 2.75 3.52
C ALA A 153 -6.52 2.26 4.86
N GLY A 154 -5.82 1.37 5.56
CA GLY A 154 -6.23 0.91 6.88
C GLY A 154 -6.23 2.01 7.94
N PHE A 155 -5.20 2.87 7.95
CA PHE A 155 -5.18 4.05 8.84
C PHE A 155 -6.28 5.06 8.47
N ALA A 156 -6.51 5.30 7.18
CA ALA A 156 -7.56 6.18 6.70
C ALA A 156 -8.96 5.68 7.12
N LEU A 157 -9.23 4.39 6.99
CA LEU A 157 -10.50 3.79 7.42
C LEU A 157 -10.73 3.88 8.93
N ARG A 158 -9.66 3.83 9.72
CA ARG A 158 -9.75 3.87 11.19
C ARG A 158 -9.87 5.30 11.74
N TYR A 159 -9.09 6.24 11.18
CA TYR A 159 -8.86 7.56 11.78
C TYR A 159 -9.37 8.74 10.96
N LEU A 160 -9.56 8.58 9.65
CA LEU A 160 -9.98 9.67 8.77
C LEU A 160 -11.49 9.59 8.48
N PRO A 161 -12.10 10.68 7.99
CA PRO A 161 -13.50 10.66 7.56
C PRO A 161 -13.77 9.62 6.47
N ARG A 162 -15.01 9.14 6.39
CA ARG A 162 -15.40 8.05 5.47
C ARG A 162 -15.02 8.30 4.01
N TRP A 163 -15.15 9.53 3.52
CA TRP A 163 -14.76 9.87 2.15
C TRP A 163 -13.27 9.64 1.89
N ALA A 164 -12.41 9.94 2.86
CA ALA A 164 -10.97 9.75 2.76
C ALA A 164 -10.62 8.25 2.79
N GLY A 165 -11.30 7.48 3.64
CA GLY A 165 -11.16 6.02 3.66
C GLY A 165 -11.58 5.37 2.33
N VAL A 166 -12.71 5.80 1.74
CA VAL A 166 -13.16 5.30 0.43
C VAL A 166 -12.15 5.65 -0.67
N LEU A 167 -11.67 6.90 -0.72
CA LEU A 167 -10.63 7.28 -1.69
C LEU A 167 -9.36 6.44 -1.50
N ALA A 168 -8.90 6.26 -0.26
CA ALA A 168 -7.72 5.46 0.02
C ALA A 168 -7.86 3.99 -0.42
N ILE A 169 -9.05 3.38 -0.24
CA ILE A 169 -9.33 2.04 -0.77
C ILE A 169 -9.24 2.02 -2.30
N LEU A 170 -9.87 2.99 -2.99
CA LEU A 170 -9.87 3.06 -4.46
C LEU A 170 -8.46 3.28 -5.03
N MET A 171 -7.61 3.99 -4.29
CA MET A 171 -6.21 4.21 -4.65
C MET A 171 -5.41 2.90 -4.71
N VAL A 172 -5.71 1.91 -3.88
CA VAL A 172 -4.96 0.64 -3.83
C VAL A 172 -4.93 -0.08 -5.19
N PRO A 173 -6.07 -0.49 -5.80
CA PRO A 173 -6.04 -1.15 -7.10
C PRO A 173 -5.60 -0.21 -8.22
N LEU A 174 -5.95 1.09 -8.15
CA LEU A 174 -5.61 2.05 -9.20
C LEU A 174 -4.10 2.27 -9.33
N PHE A 175 -3.39 2.36 -8.22
CA PHE A 175 -1.95 2.64 -8.20
C PHE A 175 -1.07 1.38 -8.11
N SER A 176 -1.62 0.23 -7.73
CA SER A 176 -0.91 -1.06 -7.85
C SER A 176 -1.03 -1.69 -9.24
N ALA A 177 -2.11 -1.39 -9.99
CA ALA A 177 -2.32 -1.93 -11.33
C ALA A 177 -1.16 -1.64 -12.31
N PRO A 178 -0.60 -0.43 -12.42
CA PRO A 178 0.53 -0.17 -13.33
C PRO A 178 1.75 -1.07 -13.13
N ARG A 179 2.03 -1.48 -11.89
CA ARG A 179 3.14 -2.37 -11.53
C ARG A 179 2.91 -3.80 -12.00
N ILE A 180 1.65 -4.25 -12.01
CA ILE A 180 1.23 -5.54 -12.58
C ILE A 180 1.19 -5.44 -14.12
N LEU A 181 0.63 -4.34 -14.64
CA LEU A 181 0.47 -4.08 -16.08
C LEU A 181 1.81 -3.92 -16.81
N SER A 182 2.86 -3.48 -16.12
CA SER A 182 4.22 -3.40 -16.67
C SER A 182 5.00 -4.71 -16.58
N GLY A 183 4.46 -5.74 -15.93
CA GLY A 183 5.17 -6.99 -15.68
C GLY A 183 6.28 -6.88 -14.63
N ALA A 184 6.33 -5.78 -13.86
CA ALA A 184 7.33 -5.58 -12.81
C ALA A 184 7.05 -6.41 -11.54
N HIS A 185 5.77 -6.71 -11.28
CA HIS A 185 5.31 -7.54 -10.17
C HIS A 185 4.30 -8.58 -10.63
N TRP A 186 4.31 -9.74 -10.00
CA TRP A 186 3.26 -10.74 -10.15
C TRP A 186 1.98 -10.28 -9.44
N LEU A 187 0.84 -10.83 -9.85
CA LEU A 187 -0.44 -10.57 -9.18
C LEU A 187 -0.35 -11.01 -7.70
N THR A 188 0.29 -12.14 -7.44
CA THR A 188 0.51 -12.64 -6.09
C THR A 188 1.41 -11.73 -5.25
N ASP A 189 2.36 -11.00 -5.82
CA ASP A 189 3.24 -10.13 -5.04
C ASP A 189 2.44 -9.00 -4.36
N VAL A 190 1.38 -8.53 -5.04
CA VAL A 190 0.46 -7.50 -4.57
C VAL A 190 -0.61 -8.09 -3.64
N TYR A 191 -1.33 -9.13 -4.08
CA TYR A 191 -2.52 -9.61 -3.35
C TYR A 191 -2.25 -10.75 -2.37
N VAL A 192 -1.17 -11.51 -2.54
CA VAL A 192 -0.76 -12.54 -1.58
C VAL A 192 0.29 -11.97 -0.64
N GLY A 193 1.30 -11.28 -1.18
CA GLY A 193 2.36 -10.63 -0.42
C GLY A 193 1.86 -9.43 0.36
N ALA A 194 1.63 -8.30 -0.32
CA ALA A 194 1.31 -7.05 0.36
C ALA A 194 -0.03 -7.10 1.13
N LEU A 195 -1.10 -7.63 0.53
CA LEU A 195 -2.39 -7.74 1.21
C LEU A 195 -2.37 -8.77 2.34
N GLY A 196 -1.75 -9.93 2.16
CA GLY A 196 -1.61 -10.94 3.22
C GLY A 196 -0.85 -10.39 4.43
N LEU A 197 0.31 -9.76 4.18
CA LEU A 197 1.11 -9.12 5.21
C LEU A 197 0.35 -7.99 5.92
N THR A 198 -0.36 -7.15 5.16
CA THR A 198 -1.20 -6.09 5.73
C THR A 198 -2.29 -6.67 6.63
N LEU A 199 -2.99 -7.72 6.20
CA LEU A 199 -4.06 -8.34 6.98
C LEU A 199 -3.56 -9.08 8.23
N LEU A 200 -2.30 -9.52 8.24
CA LEU A 200 -1.69 -10.19 9.40
C LEU A 200 -1.07 -9.19 10.39
N CYS A 201 -0.48 -8.09 9.92
CA CYS A 201 0.23 -7.16 10.80
C CYS A 201 -0.61 -5.93 11.19
N LEU A 202 -1.40 -5.39 10.26
CA LEU A 202 -2.09 -4.12 10.48
C LEU A 202 -3.22 -4.20 11.52
N PRO A 203 -4.02 -5.29 11.63
CA PRO A 203 -5.01 -5.43 12.69
C PRO A 203 -4.39 -5.44 14.09
N LEU A 204 -3.18 -6.00 14.27
CA LEU A 204 -2.46 -5.92 15.54
C LEU A 204 -2.19 -4.46 15.90
N LEU A 205 -1.78 -3.64 14.93
CA LEU A 205 -1.49 -2.23 15.17
C LEU A 205 -2.76 -1.41 15.43
N LEU A 206 -3.80 -1.59 14.61
CA LEU A 206 -4.98 -0.72 14.57
C LEU A 206 -6.10 -1.10 15.54
N LEU A 207 -6.25 -2.39 15.88
CA LEU A 207 -7.42 -2.87 16.64
C LEU A 207 -7.09 -3.22 18.10
N THR A 208 -5.82 -3.38 18.47
CA THR A 208 -5.41 -3.64 19.88
C THR A 208 -5.40 -2.39 20.75
N GLY A 209 -5.60 -1.20 20.13
CA GLY A 209 -5.45 0.09 20.80
C GLY A 209 -4.00 0.56 20.90
N LEU A 210 -3.02 -0.20 20.39
CA LEU A 210 -1.61 0.22 20.34
C LEU A 210 -1.44 1.51 19.56
N SER A 211 -2.03 1.61 18.36
CA SER A 211 -2.01 2.83 17.57
C SER A 211 -2.69 4.00 18.31
N ASP A 212 -3.82 3.76 18.98
CA ASP A 212 -4.53 4.79 19.75
C ASP A 212 -3.66 5.33 20.91
N ALA A 213 -2.96 4.43 21.62
CA ALA A 213 -2.05 4.79 22.70
C ALA A 213 -0.81 5.56 22.20
N LEU A 214 -0.18 5.10 21.12
CA LEU A 214 0.98 5.77 20.51
C LEU A 214 0.61 7.14 19.95
N ILE A 215 -0.53 7.25 19.26
CA ILE A 215 -1.03 8.52 18.72
C ILE A 215 -1.33 9.49 19.88
N GLY A 216 -1.99 9.03 20.93
CA GLY A 216 -2.29 9.85 22.11
C GLY A 216 -1.02 10.35 22.81
N TRP A 217 -0.04 9.46 23.02
CA TRP A 217 1.24 9.81 23.60
C TRP A 217 1.99 10.83 22.75
N LEU A 218 2.10 10.60 21.43
CA LEU A 218 2.83 11.49 20.53
C LEU A 218 2.13 12.84 20.35
N ALA A 219 0.79 12.84 20.21
CA ALA A 219 0.00 14.07 20.14
C ALA A 219 0.14 14.93 21.39
N SER A 220 0.34 14.34 22.57
CA SER A 220 0.58 15.08 23.82
C SER A 220 1.95 15.78 23.86
N ARG A 221 2.92 15.30 23.08
CA ARG A 221 4.30 15.83 23.00
C ARG A 221 4.51 16.83 21.88
N LEU A 222 3.59 16.91 20.90
CA LEU A 222 3.73 17.78 19.73
C LEU A 222 3.38 19.25 20.06
N PRO A 223 4.30 20.20 19.86
CA PRO A 223 4.07 21.64 20.05
C PRO A 223 3.39 22.23 18.80
N LEU A 224 2.13 21.90 18.56
CA LEU A 224 1.32 22.53 17.50
C LEU A 224 0.45 23.63 18.13
N GLY A 225 0.97 24.86 18.15
CA GLY A 225 0.25 26.11 18.47
C GLY A 225 -0.34 26.22 19.89
N PRO A 226 -0.66 27.44 20.37
CA PRO A 226 -1.28 27.60 21.69
C PRO A 226 -2.62 26.85 21.70
N ARG A 227 -2.88 26.04 22.74
CA ARG A 227 -4.25 25.64 23.06
C ARG A 227 -5.05 26.93 23.18
N ARG A 228 -5.94 27.24 22.22
CA ARG A 228 -7.04 28.16 22.50
C ARG A 228 -7.80 27.50 23.64
N ARG A 229 -7.52 27.94 24.87
CA ARG A 229 -8.42 27.72 26.00
C ARG A 229 -9.75 28.24 25.48
N SER A 230 -10.79 27.40 25.49
CA SER A 230 -12.13 27.95 25.44
C SER A 230 -12.17 28.97 26.57
N THR A 231 -12.26 30.24 26.20
CA THR A 231 -12.65 31.27 27.14
C THR A 231 -14.06 30.89 27.53
N GLY A 232 -14.19 30.12 28.61
CA GLY A 232 -15.44 30.01 29.32
C GLY A 232 -15.85 31.44 29.60
N HIS A 233 -16.98 31.84 29.02
CA HIS A 233 -17.65 33.05 29.43
C HIS A 233 -17.92 32.89 30.93
N PRO A 234 -17.39 33.75 31.81
CA PRO A 234 -17.96 33.86 33.14
C PRO A 234 -19.40 34.34 32.93
N SER A 235 -20.32 33.65 33.60
CA SER A 235 -21.70 34.06 33.80
C SER A 235 -21.78 35.51 34.27
N ASP A 236 -22.70 36.26 33.67
CA ASP A 236 -23.58 37.19 34.37
C ASP A 236 -25.03 36.81 34.02
#